data_AF-A0A9I9E217-F1
#
_entry.id   AF-A0A9I9E217-F1
#
_cell.length_a   1.000
_cell.length_b   1.000
_cell.length_c   1.000
_cell.angle_alpha   90.00
_cell.angle_beta   90.00
_cell.angle_gamma   90.00
#
_symmetry.space_group_name_H-M   'P 1'
#
loop_
_entity.id
_entity.type
_entity.pdbx_description
1 polymer ?
#
loop_
_entity_poly.entity_id
_entity_poly.type
_entity_poly.pdbx_seq_one_letter_code
_entity_poly.pdbx_strand_id
1 'polypeptide(L)' 'MVTGFMNYGQQTVRAARYIGQGFMITLSHANRLPVTIQYPYEKLIAS' A
#
# COMPACT_ATOMS: atom_id res chain seq x y z
N MET A 1 2.75 1.71 -35.97
CA MET A 1 1.70 2.32 -35.13
C MET A 1 1.10 1.34 -34.11
N VAL A 2 0.67 0.13 -34.52
CA VAL A 2 0.05 -0.87 -33.62
C VAL A 2 1.00 -1.39 -32.52
N THR A 3 2.29 -1.60 -32.81
CA THR A 3 3.27 -2.12 -31.83
C THR A 3 3.51 -1.18 -30.64
N GLY A 4 3.50 0.14 -30.88
CA GLY A 4 3.65 1.13 -29.80
C GLY A 4 2.46 1.14 -28.85
N PHE A 5 1.24 1.01 -29.39
CA PHE A 5 0.02 0.88 -28.60
C PHE A 5 0.01 -0.39 -27.74
N MET A 6 0.44 -1.52 -28.32
CA MET A 6 0.57 -2.78 -27.57
C MET A 6 1.60 -2.69 -26.43
N ASN A 7 2.76 -2.07 -26.67
CA ASN A 7 3.78 -1.86 -25.65
C ASN A 7 3.30 -0.94 -24.52
N TYR A 8 2.61 0.16 -24.87
CA TYR A 8 2.02 1.07 -23.88
C TYR A 8 0.96 0.36 -23.03
N GLY A 9 0.04 -0.38 -23.66
CA GLY A 9 -0.96 -1.18 -22.94
C GLY A 9 -0.33 -2.21 -22.02
N GLN A 10 0.74 -2.90 -22.46
CA GLN A 10 1.47 -3.84 -21.61
C GLN A 10 2.14 -3.14 -20.42
N GLN A 11 2.68 -1.94 -20.61
CA GLN A 11 3.25 -1.13 -19.54
C GLN A 11 2.17 -0.68 -18.53
N THR A 12 1.01 -0.25 -19.01
CA THR A 12 -0.14 0.11 -18.16
C THR A 12 -0.61 -1.06 -17.31
N VAL A 13 -0.73 -2.26 -17.88
CA VAL A 13 -1.12 -3.46 -17.14
C VAL A 13 -0.08 -3.83 -16.07
N ARG A 14 1.22 -3.70 -16.39
CA ARG A 14 2.29 -3.92 -15.39
C ARG A 14 2.20 -2.90 -14.26
N ALA A 15 2.03 -1.62 -14.58
CA ALA A 15 1.87 -0.56 -13.58
C ALA A 15 0.66 -0.79 -12.67
N ALA A 16 -0.49 -1.12 -13.27
CA ALA A 16 -1.72 -1.43 -12.52
C ALA A 16 -1.53 -2.62 -11.57
N ARG A 17 -0.80 -3.67 -11.98
CA ARG A 17 -0.48 -4.81 -11.11
C ARG A 17 0.36 -4.40 -9.90
N TYR A 18 1.40 -3.60 -10.09
CA TYR A 18 2.24 -3.14 -8.98
C TYR A 18 1.48 -2.22 -8.02
N ILE A 19 0.65 -1.32 -8.55
CA ILE A 19 -0.22 -0.47 -7.72
C ILE A 19 -1.21 -1.34 -6.93
N GLY A 20 -1.85 -2.31 -7.57
CA GLY A 20 -2.76 -3.24 -6.91
C GLY A 20 -2.10 -4.03 -5.78
N GLN A 21 -0.86 -4.52 -5.99
CA GLN A 21 -0.10 -5.20 -4.94
C GLN A 21 0.18 -4.29 -3.74
N GLY A 22 0.65 -3.06 -3.99
CA GLY A 22 0.88 -2.07 -2.92
C GLY A 22 -0.40 -1.74 -2.15
N PHE A 23 -1.50 -1.58 -2.87
CA PHE A 23 -2.80 -1.27 -2.28
C PHE A 23 -3.33 -2.39 -1.37
N MET A 24 -3.19 -3.66 -1.79
CA MET A 24 -3.54 -4.81 -0.95
C MET A 24 -2.74 -4.83 0.36
N ILE A 25 -1.46 -4.49 0.30
CA ILE A 25 -0.61 -4.38 1.50
C ILE A 25 -1.11 -3.26 2.40
N THR A 26 -1.38 -2.06 1.88
CA THR A 26 -1.93 -0.95 2.68
C THR A 26 -3.24 -1.33 3.36
N LEU A 27 -4.17 -1.96 2.65
CA LEU A 27 -5.43 -2.42 3.22
C LEU A 27 -5.22 -3.50 4.28
N SER A 28 -4.25 -4.40 4.11
CA SER A 28 -3.91 -5.38 5.14
C SER A 28 -3.35 -4.73 6.42
N HIS A 29 -2.68 -3.58 6.31
CA HIS A 29 -2.20 -2.82 7.47
C HIS A 29 -3.33 -2.07 8.17
N ALA A 30 -4.34 -1.60 7.42
CA ALA A 30 -5.52 -0.94 8.00
C ALA A 30 -6.37 -1.87 8.89
N ASN A 31 -6.30 -3.19 8.67
CA ASN A 31 -6.95 -4.19 9.53
C ASN A 31 -6.21 -4.48 10.84
N ARG A 32 -4.99 -3.95 11.01
CA ARG A 32 -4.22 -4.12 12.25
C ARG A 32 -4.63 -3.05 13.26
N LEU A 33 -4.58 -3.40 14.55
CA LEU A 33 -4.76 -2.40 15.60
C LEU A 33 -3.66 -1.34 15.52
N PRO A 34 -3.97 -0.07 15.79
CA PRO A 34 -2.97 0.99 15.78
C PRO A 34 -1.91 0.72 16.86
N VAL A 35 -0.64 0.70 16.46
CA VAL A 35 0.51 0.62 17.37
C VAL A 35 0.97 2.04 17.66
N THR A 36 0.13 2.77 18.39
CA THR A 36 0.35 4.17 18.78
C THR A 36 0.11 4.31 20.28
N ILE A 37 0.74 5.30 20.91
CA ILE A 37 0.48 5.65 22.31
C ILE A 37 -0.14 7.04 22.33
N GLN A 38 -1.34 7.13 22.90
CA GLN A 38 -2.05 8.39 22.99
C GLN A 38 -1.50 9.25 24.15
N TYR A 39 -0.43 10.01 23.92
CA TYR A 39 0.04 10.97 24.92
C TYR A 39 -0.95 12.15 25.11
N PRO A 40 -1.18 12.66 26.34
CA PRO A 40 -0.62 12.22 27.63
C PRO A 40 -1.38 11.09 28.33
N TYR A 41 -2.45 10.60 27.73
CA TYR A 41 -3.43 9.72 28.36
C TYR A 41 -2.92 8.28 28.54
N GLU A 42 -2.18 7.76 27.56
CA GLU A 42 -1.52 6.47 27.61
C GLU A 42 -0.03 6.70 27.89
N LYS A 43 0.45 6.16 29.02
CA LYS A 43 1.86 6.20 29.40
C LYS A 43 2.48 4.83 29.15
N LEU A 44 3.48 4.75 28.27
CA LEU A 44 4.36 3.60 28.25
C LEU A 44 5.16 3.58 29.56
N ILE A 45 4.92 2.58 30.40
CA ILE A 45 5.82 2.28 31.50
C ILE A 45 6.94 1.43 30.89
N ALA A 46 8.16 1.98 30.82
CA ALA A 46 9.33 1.20 30.44
C ALA A 46 9.61 0.16 31.55
N SER A 47 9.79 -1.10 31.16
CA SER A 47 10.12 -2.22 32.05
C SER A 47 11.57 -2.18 32.52
#